data_AF-A0A1Q8J3M6-F1
#
_entry.id   AF-A0A1Q8J3M6-F1
#
_cell.length_a   1.000
_cell.length_b   1.000
_cell.length_c   1.000
_cell.angle_alpha   90.00
_cell.angle_beta   90.00
_cell.angle_gamma   90.00
#
_symmetry.space_group_name_H-M   'P 1'
#
loop_
_entity.id
_entity.type
_entity.pdbx_description
1 polymer ?
#
loop_
_entity_poly.entity_id
_entity_poly.type
_entity_poly.pdbx_seq_one_letter_code
_entity_poly.pdbx_strand_id
1 'polypeptide(L)'
;MDLITVLATAPGDYLLTPKQTSALLNRSVKQLADDRTAGGGRPEWVTPWGQNGSVRYPVDALREFFQNQQRVSSTHSAKVAAETRGHAFATLDALLTTGERLENLAGPGVLTVPLSSVVDVLGGLGRYAVQNARDALRTGLPDLRSRRVNGVRHVPINAMATWLNGLDGVATGEPEPAAPVSPLRAQRLGFVGRAHVDLLDEALADWLRADQAREAAELRAIIDAENTEPLPSRKGPRGP
;
A
#
# COMPACT_ATOMS: atom_id res chain seq x y z
N MET A 1 6.21 19.15 -1.86
CA MET A 1 7.38 18.80 -2.71
C MET A 1 6.92 18.50 -4.12
N ASP A 2 7.73 18.84 -5.13
CA ASP A 2 7.59 18.33 -6.50
C ASP A 2 8.36 16.99 -6.60
N LEU A 3 7.99 16.14 -7.54
CA LEU A 3 8.60 14.84 -7.85
C LEU A 3 10.11 15.00 -8.16
N ILE A 4 10.52 16.10 -8.78
CA ILE A 4 11.94 16.46 -8.97
C ILE A 4 12.62 16.79 -7.63
N THR A 5 11.90 17.37 -6.67
CA THR A 5 12.44 17.62 -5.32
C THR A 5 12.72 16.31 -4.58
N VAL A 6 11.90 15.28 -4.79
CA VAL A 6 12.14 13.94 -4.23
C VAL A 6 13.44 13.36 -4.79
N LEU A 7 13.64 13.43 -6.11
CA LEU A 7 14.91 13.04 -6.72
C LEU A 7 16.09 13.85 -6.16
N ALA A 8 15.94 15.14 -5.87
CA ALA A 8 17.03 15.96 -5.35
C ALA A 8 17.37 15.73 -3.86
N THR A 9 16.42 15.23 -3.06
CA THR A 9 16.54 15.24 -1.59
C THR A 9 16.44 13.85 -0.94
N ALA A 10 15.88 12.86 -1.63
CA ALA A 10 15.79 11.51 -1.08
C ALA A 10 17.18 10.87 -0.92
N PRO A 11 17.36 9.97 0.05
CA PRO A 11 18.54 9.10 0.09
C PRO A 11 18.74 8.38 -1.25
N GLY A 12 19.98 8.20 -1.65
CA GLY A 12 20.31 7.61 -2.96
C GLY A 12 19.90 6.16 -3.13
N ASP A 13 19.87 5.44 -2.00
CA ASP A 13 19.39 4.08 -1.83
C ASP A 13 17.85 3.97 -1.72
N TYR A 14 17.13 5.10 -1.74
CA TYR A 14 15.67 5.07 -1.75
C TYR A 14 15.16 4.42 -3.05
N LEU A 15 14.20 3.52 -2.91
CA LEU A 15 13.74 2.63 -3.97
C LEU A 15 12.35 3.04 -4.47
N LEU A 16 12.28 3.47 -5.73
CA LEU A 16 11.03 3.88 -6.38
C LEU A 16 10.41 2.75 -7.19
N THR A 17 9.08 2.66 -7.20
CA THR A 17 8.34 1.68 -8.01
C THR A 17 8.33 2.07 -9.49
N PRO A 18 7.94 1.16 -10.41
CA PRO A 18 7.81 1.50 -11.82
C PRO A 18 6.76 2.61 -12.04
N LYS A 19 5.69 2.66 -11.26
CA LYS A 19 4.64 3.69 -11.38
C LYS A 19 5.11 5.07 -10.88
N GLN A 20 5.90 5.08 -9.80
CA GLN A 20 6.54 6.30 -9.32
C GLN A 20 7.60 6.81 -10.32
N THR A 21 8.40 5.90 -10.84
CA THR A 21 9.44 6.19 -11.84
C THR A 21 8.83 6.64 -13.17
N SER A 22 7.69 6.06 -13.56
CA SER A 22 6.98 6.43 -14.79
C SER A 22 6.46 7.87 -14.70
N ALA A 23 5.95 8.27 -13.53
CA ALA A 23 5.58 9.65 -13.25
C ALA A 23 6.79 10.60 -13.31
N LEU A 24 7.96 10.19 -12.79
CA LEU A 24 9.19 10.98 -12.85
C LEU A 24 9.74 11.17 -14.25
N LEU A 25 9.76 10.10 -15.05
CA LEU A 25 10.37 10.10 -16.38
C LEU A 25 9.40 10.53 -17.48
N ASN A 26 8.15 10.84 -17.13
CA ASN A 26 7.04 11.05 -18.07
C ASN A 26 6.97 9.93 -19.13
N ARG A 27 7.08 8.68 -18.65
CA ARG A 27 6.98 7.46 -19.45
C ARG A 27 5.81 6.64 -18.94
N SER A 28 5.35 5.67 -19.73
CA SER A 28 4.43 4.64 -19.25
C SER A 28 5.18 3.52 -18.54
N VAL A 29 4.52 2.82 -17.62
CA VAL A 29 5.06 1.61 -16.97
C VAL A 29 5.45 0.54 -18.00
N LYS A 30 4.70 0.45 -19.11
CA LYS A 30 5.01 -0.44 -20.22
C LYS A 30 6.32 -0.07 -20.90
N GLN A 31 6.53 1.21 -21.23
CA GLN A 31 7.80 1.68 -21.78
C GLN A 31 8.97 1.38 -20.84
N LEU A 32 8.80 1.56 -19.52
CA LEU A 32 9.83 1.17 -18.56
C LEU A 32 10.09 -0.35 -18.56
N ALA A 33 9.07 -1.17 -18.76
CA ALA A 33 9.25 -2.61 -18.89
C ALA A 33 9.98 -3.00 -20.17
N ASP A 34 9.64 -2.36 -21.30
CA ASP A 34 10.31 -2.55 -22.58
C ASP A 34 11.78 -2.06 -22.51
N ASP A 35 12.04 -0.95 -21.83
CA ASP A 35 13.41 -0.46 -21.58
C ASP A 35 14.24 -1.51 -20.85
N ARG A 36 13.66 -2.22 -19.86
CA ARG A 36 14.34 -3.29 -19.11
C ARG A 36 14.67 -4.53 -19.96
N THR A 37 13.96 -4.77 -21.06
CA THR A 37 14.22 -5.90 -21.95
C THR A 37 15.14 -5.53 -23.12
N ALA A 38 15.08 -4.30 -23.62
CA ALA A 38 15.78 -3.87 -24.84
C ALA A 38 17.31 -3.69 -24.71
N GLY A 39 17.81 -3.38 -23.52
CA GLY A 39 19.25 -3.12 -23.27
C GLY A 39 19.72 -1.72 -23.72
N GLY A 40 20.39 -0.99 -22.82
CA GLY A 40 20.96 0.35 -23.09
C GLY A 40 20.00 1.53 -22.82
N GLY A 41 20.55 2.70 -22.49
CA GLY A 41 19.80 3.97 -22.40
C GLY A 41 18.67 4.03 -21.36
N ARG A 42 18.78 3.27 -20.27
CA ARG A 42 17.76 3.12 -19.23
C ARG A 42 18.33 3.36 -17.84
N PRO A 43 17.53 3.80 -16.86
CA PRO A 43 17.95 3.82 -15.46
C PRO A 43 18.16 2.39 -14.95
N GLU A 44 19.13 2.23 -14.05
CA GLU A 44 19.36 0.96 -13.36
C GLU A 44 18.14 0.60 -12.50
N TRP A 45 17.91 -0.71 -12.35
CA TRP A 45 16.80 -1.26 -11.59
C TRP A 45 17.25 -2.52 -10.86
N VAL A 46 16.55 -2.83 -9.77
CA VAL A 46 16.82 -3.96 -8.88
C VAL A 46 15.52 -4.67 -8.51
N THR A 47 15.61 -5.93 -8.07
CA THR A 47 14.50 -6.68 -7.47
C THR A 47 14.91 -7.12 -6.05
N PRO A 48 14.80 -6.22 -5.06
CA PRO A 48 15.46 -6.38 -3.77
C PRO A 48 14.84 -7.48 -2.89
N TRP A 49 13.67 -7.99 -3.27
CA TRP A 49 12.99 -9.13 -2.63
C TRP A 49 13.08 -10.42 -3.44
N GLY A 50 14.01 -10.51 -4.40
CA GLY A 50 14.31 -11.72 -5.19
C GLY A 50 13.63 -11.75 -6.56
N GLN A 51 13.69 -12.90 -7.25
CA GLN A 51 13.21 -13.03 -8.65
C GLN A 51 11.72 -12.69 -8.85
N ASN A 52 10.91 -12.82 -7.80
CA ASN A 52 9.49 -12.48 -7.81
C ASN A 52 9.16 -11.20 -7.04
N GLY A 53 10.17 -10.49 -6.53
CA GLY A 53 9.99 -9.22 -5.84
C GLY A 53 9.67 -8.09 -6.82
N SER A 54 9.02 -7.04 -6.35
CA SER A 54 8.70 -5.90 -7.19
C SER A 54 9.97 -5.23 -7.73
N VAL A 55 9.94 -4.86 -9.02
CA VAL A 55 11.03 -4.09 -9.65
C VAL A 55 11.10 -2.71 -9.00
N ARG A 56 12.30 -2.27 -8.64
CA ARG A 56 12.55 -0.96 -8.05
C ARG A 56 13.67 -0.22 -8.79
N TYR A 57 13.62 1.10 -8.73
CA TYR A 57 14.60 2.02 -9.30
C TYR A 57 15.26 2.79 -8.16
N PRO A 58 16.55 2.60 -7.91
CA PRO A 58 17.29 3.43 -6.95
C PRO A 58 17.27 4.90 -7.37
N VAL A 59 17.08 5.81 -6.42
CA VAL A 59 17.09 7.25 -6.69
C VAL A 59 18.43 7.69 -7.30
N ASP A 60 19.56 7.14 -6.84
CA ASP A 60 20.88 7.47 -7.42
C ASP A 60 21.00 7.06 -8.89
N ALA A 61 20.51 5.89 -9.25
CA ALA A 61 20.48 5.44 -10.64
C ALA A 61 19.62 6.36 -11.53
N LEU A 62 18.51 6.85 -10.99
CA LEU A 62 17.67 7.83 -11.69
C LEU A 62 18.35 9.18 -11.82
N ARG A 63 19.05 9.67 -10.78
CA ARG A 63 19.85 10.91 -10.86
C ARG A 63 20.92 10.82 -11.92
N GLU A 64 21.69 9.74 -11.93
CA GLU A 64 22.73 9.50 -12.92
C GLU A 64 22.13 9.46 -14.33
N PHE A 65 21.01 8.77 -14.50
CA PHE A 65 20.27 8.72 -15.75
C PHE A 65 19.85 10.12 -16.25
N PHE A 66 19.27 10.96 -15.38
CA PHE A 66 18.89 12.32 -15.73
C PHE A 66 20.10 13.19 -16.10
N GLN A 67 21.20 13.10 -15.35
CA GLN A 67 22.43 13.84 -15.64
C GLN A 67 23.02 13.45 -17.00
N ASN A 68 23.00 12.15 -17.32
CA ASN A 68 23.47 11.64 -18.60
C ASN A 68 22.54 12.06 -19.75
N GLN A 69 21.23 12.14 -19.54
CA GLN A 69 20.29 12.67 -20.55
C GLN A 69 20.41 14.18 -20.77
N GLN A 70 20.63 14.97 -19.73
CA GLN A 70 20.84 16.42 -19.84
C GLN A 70 22.10 16.77 -20.63
N ARG A 71 23.15 15.94 -20.54
CA ARG A 71 24.37 16.11 -21.36
C ARG A 71 24.14 15.86 -22.85
N VAL A 72 23.04 15.20 -23.23
CA VAL A 72 22.70 14.85 -24.61
C VAL A 72 21.63 15.80 -25.20
N SER A 73 20.93 16.59 -24.38
CA SER A 73 19.85 17.48 -24.84
C SER A 73 20.01 18.90 -24.29
N SER A 74 20.60 19.80 -25.08
CA SER A 74 20.78 21.22 -24.73
C SER A 74 19.52 22.09 -24.90
N THR A 75 18.34 21.52 -25.17
CA THR A 75 17.17 22.34 -25.61
C THR A 75 15.82 21.98 -24.96
N HIS A 76 15.74 20.98 -24.07
CA HIS A 76 14.46 20.54 -23.49
C HIS A 76 14.30 20.83 -21.98
N SER A 77 15.38 21.15 -21.28
CA SER A 77 15.44 21.15 -19.81
C SER A 77 14.81 22.36 -19.10
N ALA A 78 14.47 23.43 -19.82
CA ALA A 78 13.93 24.65 -19.21
C ALA A 78 12.41 24.61 -18.95
N LYS A 79 11.66 23.71 -19.62
CA LYS A 79 10.19 23.75 -19.61
C LYS A 79 9.54 22.88 -18.53
N VAL A 80 10.27 21.91 -17.97
CA VAL A 80 9.75 20.96 -16.96
C VAL A 80 9.96 21.46 -15.52
N ALA A 81 10.88 22.40 -15.30
CA ALA A 81 11.28 22.83 -13.95
C ALA A 81 10.37 23.88 -13.28
N ALA A 82 9.25 24.28 -13.90
CA ALA A 82 8.49 25.46 -13.47
C ALA A 82 7.14 25.17 -12.78
N GLU A 83 6.64 23.92 -12.75
CA GLU A 83 5.27 23.67 -12.26
C GLU A 83 5.21 22.78 -11.01
N THR A 84 4.88 23.47 -9.90
CA THR A 84 4.01 23.00 -8.79
C THR A 84 4.68 22.39 -7.55
N ARG A 85 4.77 23.22 -6.50
CA ARG A 85 5.30 22.89 -5.16
C ARG A 85 4.15 22.45 -4.26
N GLY A 86 4.13 21.19 -3.77
CA GLY A 86 3.12 20.89 -2.74
C GLY A 86 3.04 19.51 -2.10
N HIS A 87 3.05 18.37 -2.82
CA HIS A 87 2.47 17.13 -2.26
C HIS A 87 3.20 15.79 -2.56
N ALA A 88 4.40 15.80 -3.14
CA ALA A 88 5.00 14.62 -3.79
C ALA A 88 5.14 13.33 -2.97
N PHE A 89 5.48 13.33 -1.68
CA PHE A 89 5.64 12.05 -0.95
C PHE A 89 4.31 11.33 -0.70
N ALA A 90 3.25 12.06 -0.35
CA ALA A 90 1.91 11.49 -0.25
C ALA A 90 1.38 11.05 -1.62
N THR A 91 1.68 11.81 -2.67
CA THR A 91 1.35 11.43 -4.05
C THR A 91 2.10 10.16 -4.49
N LEU A 92 3.38 10.03 -4.16
CA LEU A 92 4.18 8.85 -4.44
C LEU A 92 3.70 7.63 -3.66
N ASP A 93 3.37 7.81 -2.39
CA ASP A 93 2.82 6.75 -1.55
C ASP A 93 1.46 6.27 -2.08
N ALA A 94 0.58 7.17 -2.53
CA ALA A 94 -0.69 6.84 -3.19
C ALA A 94 -0.52 6.03 -4.49
N LEU A 95 0.67 6.03 -5.10
CA LEU A 95 0.96 5.21 -6.28
C LEU A 95 1.38 3.77 -5.93
N LEU A 96 1.69 3.48 -4.67
CA LEU A 96 2.08 2.15 -4.23
C LEU A 96 0.87 1.22 -4.16
N THR A 97 1.06 -0.01 -4.64
CA THR A 97 0.15 -1.11 -4.35
C THR A 97 0.24 -1.52 -2.87
N THR A 98 -0.75 -2.24 -2.37
CA THR A 98 -0.77 -2.75 -0.99
C THR A 98 0.41 -3.69 -0.72
N GLY A 99 0.80 -4.50 -1.71
CA GLY A 99 2.02 -5.32 -1.60
C GLY A 99 3.31 -4.49 -1.62
N GLU A 100 3.40 -3.44 -2.43
CA GLU A 100 4.56 -2.55 -2.47
C GLU A 100 4.73 -1.74 -1.16
N ARG A 101 3.62 -1.41 -0.48
CA ARG A 101 3.62 -0.81 0.87
C ARG A 101 4.18 -1.77 1.91
N LEU A 102 3.79 -3.05 1.84
CA LEU A 102 4.31 -4.09 2.73
C LEU A 102 5.81 -4.32 2.51
N GLU A 103 6.25 -4.35 1.26
CA GLU A 103 7.67 -4.41 0.88
C GLU A 103 8.47 -3.22 1.43
N ASN A 104 7.93 -2.00 1.31
CA ASN A 104 8.57 -0.79 1.86
C ASN A 104 8.67 -0.83 3.39
N LEU A 105 7.62 -1.29 4.07
CA LEU A 105 7.59 -1.42 5.53
C LEU A 105 8.62 -2.45 6.03
N ALA A 106 8.81 -3.54 5.28
CA ALA A 106 9.77 -4.58 5.63
C ALA A 106 11.22 -4.14 5.44
N GLY A 107 11.47 -3.34 4.41
CA GLY A 107 12.82 -2.95 3.98
C GLY A 107 13.47 -3.96 3.04
N PRO A 108 14.57 -3.56 2.38
CA PRO A 108 15.28 -4.39 1.40
C PRO A 108 15.92 -5.61 2.07
N GLY A 109 15.90 -6.76 1.38
CA GLY A 109 16.51 -8.01 1.85
C GLY A 109 15.69 -8.79 2.89
N VAL A 110 14.57 -8.25 3.39
CA VAL A 110 13.68 -8.95 4.31
C VAL A 110 12.75 -9.89 3.54
N LEU A 111 12.84 -11.20 3.82
CA LEU A 111 12.06 -12.24 3.13
C LEU A 111 10.77 -12.62 3.85
N THR A 112 10.64 -12.27 5.13
CA THR A 112 9.48 -12.60 5.94
C THR A 112 9.10 -11.44 6.85
N VAL A 113 7.82 -11.14 6.97
CA VAL A 113 7.28 -10.04 7.79
C VAL A 113 6.35 -10.57 8.87
N PRO A 114 6.24 -9.92 10.03
CA PRO A 114 5.26 -10.32 11.03
C PRO A 114 3.84 -10.09 10.51
N LEU A 115 2.91 -10.93 10.94
CA LEU A 115 1.50 -10.84 10.52
C LEU A 115 0.88 -9.47 10.86
N SER A 116 1.31 -8.86 11.97
CA SER A 116 0.87 -7.52 12.38
C SER A 116 1.19 -6.46 11.32
N SER A 117 2.34 -6.54 10.64
CA SER A 117 2.69 -5.59 9.56
C SER A 117 1.72 -5.67 8.38
N VAL A 118 1.14 -6.84 8.12
CA VAL A 118 0.10 -7.00 7.08
C VAL A 118 -1.19 -6.30 7.50
N VAL A 119 -1.57 -6.45 8.76
CA VAL A 119 -2.74 -5.78 9.35
C VAL A 119 -2.55 -4.27 9.36
N ASP A 120 -1.36 -3.77 9.71
CA ASP A 120 -1.03 -2.35 9.73
C ASP A 120 -1.15 -1.72 8.33
N VAL A 121 -0.62 -2.41 7.31
CA VAL A 121 -0.71 -1.94 5.91
C VAL A 121 -2.15 -1.91 5.42
N LEU A 122 -2.94 -2.96 5.67
CA LEU A 122 -4.35 -3.01 5.29
C LEU A 122 -5.19 -1.98 6.07
N GLY A 123 -4.92 -1.82 7.36
CA GLY A 123 -5.58 -0.86 8.22
C GLY A 123 -5.30 0.60 7.80
N GLY A 124 -4.08 0.89 7.35
CA GLY A 124 -3.73 2.20 6.79
C GLY A 124 -4.49 2.57 5.52
N LEU A 125 -5.05 1.59 4.80
CA LEU A 125 -5.91 1.79 3.62
C LEU A 125 -7.40 1.94 3.99
N GLY A 126 -7.74 1.70 5.25
CA GLY A 126 -9.09 1.89 5.80
C GLY A 126 -9.96 0.64 5.80
N ARG A 127 -11.15 0.78 6.40
CA ARG A 127 -12.08 -0.32 6.70
C ARG A 127 -12.49 -1.18 5.50
N TYR A 128 -12.63 -0.59 4.32
CA TYR A 128 -13.03 -1.31 3.11
C TYR A 128 -11.92 -2.25 2.61
N ALA A 129 -10.66 -1.82 2.67
CA ALA A 129 -9.52 -2.67 2.32
C ALA A 129 -9.41 -3.85 3.29
N VAL A 130 -9.60 -3.61 4.59
CA VAL A 130 -9.64 -4.65 5.61
C VAL A 130 -10.78 -5.64 5.35
N GLN A 131 -11.99 -5.16 5.07
CA GLN A 131 -13.14 -6.03 4.80
C GLN A 131 -12.94 -6.86 3.52
N ASN A 132 -12.45 -6.25 2.44
CA ASN A 132 -12.14 -6.95 1.19
C ASN A 132 -11.07 -8.03 1.39
N ALA A 133 -10.04 -7.75 2.21
CA ALA A 133 -9.03 -8.73 2.56
C ALA A 133 -9.63 -9.92 3.33
N ARG A 134 -10.56 -9.67 4.27
CA ARG A 134 -11.29 -10.73 4.99
C ARG A 134 -12.16 -11.58 4.06
N ASP A 135 -12.88 -10.95 3.14
CA ASP A 135 -13.72 -11.67 2.19
C ASP A 135 -12.89 -12.48 1.18
N ALA A 136 -11.73 -11.97 0.77
CA ALA A 136 -10.76 -12.72 -0.02
C ALA A 136 -10.20 -13.93 0.76
N LEU A 137 -9.89 -13.78 2.05
CA LEU A 137 -9.42 -14.88 2.90
C LEU A 137 -10.46 -16.00 3.03
N ARG A 138 -11.75 -15.65 3.07
CA ARG A 138 -12.86 -16.62 3.12
C ARG A 138 -13.03 -17.42 1.83
N THR A 139 -12.58 -16.87 0.70
CA THR A 139 -12.84 -17.40 -0.64
C THR A 139 -11.63 -18.09 -1.27
N GLY A 140 -10.42 -17.77 -0.84
CA GLY A 140 -9.22 -18.39 -1.37
C GLY A 140 -7.95 -17.98 -0.66
N LEU A 141 -7.16 -18.98 -0.32
CA LEU A 141 -5.93 -18.83 0.47
C LEU A 141 -4.72 -18.48 -0.42
N PRO A 142 -3.90 -17.48 -0.04
CA PRO A 142 -2.49 -17.48 -0.42
C PRO A 142 -1.77 -18.68 0.25
N ASP A 143 -0.82 -19.32 -0.44
CA ASP A 143 0.03 -20.36 0.17
C ASP A 143 0.99 -19.72 1.18
N LEU A 144 0.49 -19.47 2.40
CA LEU A 144 1.23 -18.83 3.47
C LEU A 144 1.96 -19.90 4.29
N ARG A 145 3.16 -20.24 3.85
CA ARG A 145 4.12 -20.97 4.67
C ARG A 145 4.67 -20.05 5.75
N SER A 146 3.86 -19.77 6.77
CA SER A 146 4.30 -18.94 7.89
C SER A 146 5.19 -19.74 8.85
N ARG A 147 6.06 -19.03 9.58
CA ARG A 147 6.89 -19.59 10.64
C ARG A 147 6.79 -18.75 11.89
N ARG A 148 6.96 -19.36 13.06
CA ARG A 148 7.02 -18.64 14.33
C ARG A 148 8.48 -18.31 14.66
N VAL A 149 8.78 -17.04 14.88
CA VAL A 149 10.10 -16.53 15.27
C VAL A 149 9.89 -15.71 16.55
N ASN A 150 10.53 -16.09 17.65
CA ASN A 150 10.41 -15.41 18.95
C ASN A 150 8.95 -15.20 19.40
N GLY A 151 8.09 -16.21 19.21
CA GLY A 151 6.67 -16.13 19.55
C GLY A 151 5.81 -15.37 18.54
N VAL A 152 6.40 -14.58 17.65
CA VAL A 152 5.72 -13.79 16.60
C VAL A 152 5.64 -14.58 15.30
N ARG A 153 4.45 -14.58 14.70
CA ARG A 153 4.20 -15.30 13.45
C ARG A 153 4.61 -14.44 12.25
N HIS A 154 5.47 -15.00 11.40
CA HIS A 154 6.01 -14.36 10.22
C HIS A 154 5.54 -15.04 8.95
N VAL A 155 5.16 -14.27 7.94
CA VAL A 155 4.71 -14.73 6.63
C VAL A 155 5.73 -14.37 5.54
N PRO A 156 5.86 -15.17 4.47
CA PRO A 156 6.73 -14.83 3.35
C PRO A 156 6.25 -13.55 2.65
N ILE A 157 7.14 -12.58 2.49
CA ILE A 157 6.78 -11.26 1.94
C ILE A 157 6.30 -11.36 0.49
N ASN A 158 6.97 -12.17 -0.35
CA ASN A 158 6.63 -12.31 -1.76
C ASN A 158 5.24 -12.93 -1.96
N ALA A 159 4.90 -13.96 -1.17
CA ALA A 159 3.57 -14.58 -1.22
C ALA A 159 2.48 -13.61 -0.77
N MET A 160 2.75 -12.84 0.29
CA MET A 160 1.80 -11.87 0.82
C MET A 160 1.63 -10.66 -0.11
N ALA A 161 2.71 -10.08 -0.61
CA ALA A 161 2.66 -8.95 -1.55
C ALA A 161 1.94 -9.32 -2.85
N THR A 162 2.18 -10.52 -3.38
CA THR A 162 1.46 -11.04 -4.56
C THR A 162 -0.04 -11.11 -4.30
N TRP A 163 -0.45 -11.62 -3.15
CA TRP A 163 -1.86 -11.71 -2.78
C TRP A 163 -2.50 -10.34 -2.58
N LEU A 164 -1.84 -9.44 -1.84
CA LEU A 164 -2.32 -8.08 -1.59
C LEU A 164 -2.48 -7.29 -2.89
N ASN A 165 -1.53 -7.40 -3.82
CA ASN A 165 -1.63 -6.75 -5.14
C ASN A 165 -2.82 -7.26 -5.96
N GLY A 166 -3.24 -8.51 -5.73
CA GLY A 166 -4.46 -9.06 -6.33
C GLY A 166 -5.75 -8.43 -5.77
N LEU A 167 -5.71 -7.90 -4.54
CA LEU A 167 -6.85 -7.22 -3.90
C LEU A 167 -7.02 -5.78 -4.39
N ASP A 168 -5.92 -5.12 -4.76
CA ASP A 168 -5.94 -3.73 -5.23
C ASP A 168 -6.78 -3.52 -6.49
N GLY A 169 -6.93 -4.57 -7.31
CA GLY A 169 -7.83 -4.57 -8.48
C GLY A 169 -9.32 -4.69 -8.16
N VAL A 170 -9.67 -5.05 -6.92
CA VAL A 170 -11.05 -5.28 -6.44
C VAL A 170 -11.56 -4.08 -5.61
N ALA A 171 -10.65 -3.20 -5.16
CA ALA A 171 -10.92 -2.16 -4.17
C ALA A 171 -11.71 -0.93 -4.66
N THR A 172 -12.22 -0.91 -5.91
CA THR A 172 -12.99 0.23 -6.45
C THR A 172 -14.50 0.02 -6.52
N GLY A 173 -15.04 -1.08 -5.99
CA GLY A 173 -16.47 -1.40 -6.06
C GLY A 173 -17.06 -1.96 -4.77
N GLU A 174 -18.38 -1.86 -4.65
CA GLU A 174 -19.22 -2.57 -3.67
C GLU A 174 -18.89 -4.07 -3.72
N PRO A 175 -18.81 -4.78 -2.57
CA PRO A 175 -18.29 -6.15 -2.53
C PRO A 175 -19.10 -7.08 -3.45
N GLU A 176 -18.47 -7.62 -4.49
CA GLU A 176 -19.09 -8.66 -5.32
C GLU A 176 -19.19 -9.99 -4.55
N PRO A 177 -20.33 -10.69 -4.59
CA PRO A 177 -20.47 -12.00 -3.99
C PRO A 177 -19.58 -13.01 -4.75
N ALA A 178 -18.63 -13.60 -4.04
CA ALA A 178 -17.63 -14.47 -4.64
C ALA A 178 -18.19 -15.80 -5.18
N ALA A 179 -17.63 -16.25 -6.31
CA ALA A 179 -17.92 -17.56 -6.90
C ALA A 179 -17.32 -18.72 -6.06
N PRO A 180 -17.99 -19.89 -5.97
CA PRO A 180 -17.54 -21.02 -5.16
C PRO A 180 -16.28 -21.71 -5.71
N VAL A 181 -15.39 -22.12 -4.82
CA VAL A 181 -14.12 -22.81 -5.13
C VAL A 181 -14.30 -24.32 -5.33
N SER A 182 -13.45 -24.93 -6.16
CA SER A 182 -13.53 -26.37 -6.45
C SER A 182 -13.10 -27.26 -5.25
N PRO A 183 -13.75 -28.43 -5.05
CA PRO A 183 -13.49 -29.32 -3.91
C PRO A 183 -12.05 -29.82 -3.79
N LEU A 184 -11.37 -30.02 -4.93
CA LEU A 184 -10.00 -30.52 -5.01
C LEU A 184 -8.97 -29.49 -4.49
N ARG A 185 -9.27 -28.20 -4.62
CA ARG A 185 -8.44 -27.10 -4.11
C ARG A 185 -8.62 -26.91 -2.60
N ALA A 186 -9.84 -27.11 -2.10
CA ALA A 186 -10.15 -27.09 -0.66
C ALA A 186 -9.47 -28.23 0.14
N GLN A 187 -9.16 -29.35 -0.53
CA GLN A 187 -8.54 -30.52 0.07
C GLN A 187 -6.99 -30.41 0.17
N ARG A 188 -6.33 -29.74 -0.78
CA ARG A 188 -4.86 -29.54 -0.80
C ARG A 188 -4.36 -28.47 0.18
N LEU A 189 -5.22 -27.56 0.63
CA LEU A 189 -4.96 -26.54 1.66
C LEU A 189 -5.04 -27.08 3.10
N GLY A 190 -4.85 -28.40 3.27
CA GLY A 190 -5.12 -29.15 4.50
C GLY A 190 -4.40 -28.62 5.74
N PHE A 191 -5.20 -28.34 6.77
CA PHE A 191 -4.90 -27.99 8.17
C PHE A 191 -3.95 -26.81 8.46
N VAL A 192 -2.78 -26.74 7.83
CA VAL A 192 -1.81 -25.67 8.10
C VAL A 192 -2.29 -24.36 7.48
N GLY A 193 -2.79 -24.36 6.24
CA GLY A 193 -3.28 -23.13 5.59
C GLY A 193 -4.44 -22.45 6.33
N ARG A 194 -5.41 -23.23 6.84
CA ARG A 194 -6.61 -22.69 7.52
C ARG A 194 -6.29 -21.98 8.83
N ALA A 195 -5.45 -22.57 9.68
CA ALA A 195 -5.05 -21.93 10.94
C ALA A 195 -4.37 -20.56 10.73
N HIS A 196 -3.74 -20.33 9.57
CA HIS A 196 -3.15 -19.03 9.24
C HIS A 196 -4.19 -18.01 8.77
N VAL A 197 -5.21 -18.47 8.03
CA VAL A 197 -6.37 -17.63 7.68
C VAL A 197 -7.07 -17.20 8.93
N ASP A 198 -7.37 -18.13 9.82
CA ASP A 198 -8.17 -17.85 11.01
C ASP A 198 -7.47 -16.80 11.88
N LEU A 199 -6.13 -16.90 12.03
CA LEU A 199 -5.34 -15.90 12.74
C LEU A 199 -5.32 -14.53 12.06
N LEU A 200 -5.25 -14.48 10.73
CA LEU A 200 -5.27 -13.20 10.01
C LEU A 200 -6.67 -12.59 9.98
N ASP A 201 -7.72 -13.38 9.79
CA ASP A 201 -9.12 -12.95 9.86
C ASP A 201 -9.48 -12.44 11.26
N GLU A 202 -9.02 -13.13 12.31
CA GLU A 202 -9.19 -12.70 13.70
C GLU A 202 -8.49 -11.36 13.95
N ALA A 203 -7.23 -11.22 13.53
CA ALA A 203 -6.49 -9.96 13.69
C ALA A 203 -7.12 -8.80 12.91
N LEU A 204 -7.64 -9.05 11.70
CA LEU A 204 -8.37 -8.05 10.92
C LEU A 204 -9.73 -7.71 11.56
N ALA A 205 -10.40 -8.68 12.18
CA ALA A 205 -11.64 -8.46 12.92
C ALA A 205 -11.40 -7.65 14.21
N ASP A 206 -10.30 -7.90 14.93
CA ASP A 206 -9.87 -7.10 16.07
C ASP A 206 -9.61 -5.66 15.65
N TRP A 207 -8.89 -5.46 14.54
CA TRP A 207 -8.64 -4.13 14.00
C TRP A 207 -9.96 -3.40 13.68
N LEU A 208 -10.91 -4.07 13.01
CA LEU A 208 -12.20 -3.46 12.64
C LEU A 208 -13.02 -3.06 13.88
N ARG A 209 -13.02 -3.89 14.93
CA ARG A 209 -13.66 -3.57 16.22
C ARG A 209 -13.03 -2.36 16.89
N ALA A 210 -11.70 -2.28 16.89
CA ALA A 210 -10.98 -1.14 17.45
C ALA A 210 -11.26 0.16 16.65
N ASP A 211 -11.35 0.05 15.33
CA ASP A 211 -11.67 1.18 14.45
C ASP A 211 -13.08 1.73 14.72
N GLN A 212 -14.08 0.85 14.77
CA GLN A 212 -15.46 1.21 15.11
C GLN A 212 -15.59 1.84 16.50
N ALA A 213 -14.81 1.37 17.48
CA ALA A 213 -14.80 1.94 18.82
C ALA A 213 -14.23 3.38 18.83
N ARG A 214 -13.22 3.67 18.01
CA ARG A 214 -12.68 5.03 17.84
C ARG A 214 -13.70 5.95 17.17
N GLU A 215 -14.31 5.50 16.07
CA GLU A 215 -15.34 6.28 15.35
C GLU A 215 -16.53 6.59 16.28
N ALA A 216 -16.99 5.62 17.08
CA ALA A 216 -18.05 5.84 18.06
C ALA A 216 -17.66 6.85 19.15
N ALA A 217 -16.40 6.83 19.61
CA ALA A 217 -15.91 7.78 20.60
C ALA A 217 -15.80 9.19 20.03
N GLU A 218 -15.34 9.34 18.79
CA GLU A 218 -15.28 10.62 18.08
C GLU A 218 -16.67 11.22 17.84
N LEU A 219 -17.62 10.40 17.36
CA LEU A 219 -19.00 10.83 17.17
C LEU A 219 -19.64 11.26 18.50
N ARG A 220 -19.38 10.54 19.57
CA ARG A 220 -19.85 10.93 20.90
C ARG A 220 -19.26 12.26 21.34
N ALA A 221 -17.96 12.48 21.13
CA ALA A 221 -17.32 13.75 21.46
C ALA A 221 -17.90 14.92 20.64
N ILE A 222 -18.24 14.70 19.37
CA ILE A 222 -18.91 15.70 18.52
C ILE A 222 -20.33 16.00 19.06
N ILE A 223 -21.11 14.97 19.35
CA ILE A 223 -22.47 15.11 19.92
C ILE A 223 -22.43 15.85 21.26
N ASP A 224 -21.48 15.50 22.13
CA ASP A 224 -21.32 16.17 23.43
C ASP A 224 -20.91 17.63 23.25
N ALA A 225 -20.04 17.94 22.28
CA ALA A 225 -19.68 19.32 21.95
C ALA A 225 -20.86 20.12 21.37
N GLU A 226 -21.65 19.55 20.46
CA GLU A 226 -22.84 20.20 19.90
C GLU A 226 -23.94 20.42 20.96
N ASN A 227 -24.06 19.52 21.94
CA ASN A 227 -25.03 19.65 23.03
C ASN A 227 -24.56 20.51 24.21
N THR A 228 -23.36 21.11 24.16
CA THR A 228 -22.91 22.05 25.21
C THR A 228 -23.48 23.46 25.08
N GLU A 229 -24.17 23.81 23.98
CA GLU A 229 -24.96 25.05 23.96
C GLU A 229 -26.22 24.88 24.81
N PRO A 230 -26.37 25.62 25.93
CA PRO A 230 -27.59 25.58 26.71
C PRO A 230 -28.74 26.06 25.82
N LEU A 231 -29.78 25.23 25.69
CA LEU A 231 -31.04 25.64 25.06
C LEU A 231 -31.40 27.04 25.56
N PRO A 232 -31.72 28.00 24.66
CA PRO A 232 -31.98 29.38 25.07
C PRO A 232 -33.05 29.35 26.15
N SER A 233 -32.69 29.85 27.34
CA SER A 233 -33.58 29.85 28.49
C SER A 233 -34.89 30.48 28.06
N ARG A 234 -35.98 29.71 28.05
CA ARG A 234 -37.31 30.19 27.71
C ARG A 234 -37.77 31.12 28.83
N LYS A 235 -37.31 32.38 28.83
CA LYS A 235 -37.87 33.50 29.60
C LYS A 235 -39.18 33.93 28.94
N GLY A 236 -40.14 33.01 28.90
CA GLY A 236 -41.53 33.35 28.64
C GLY A 236 -42.26 33.47 29.98
N PRO A 237 -43.19 34.43 30.15
CA PRO A 237 -44.01 34.48 31.34
C PRO A 237 -44.74 33.15 31.48
N ARG A 238 -44.67 32.55 32.67
CA ARG A 238 -45.60 31.47 33.02
C ARG A 238 -46.99 32.07 32.91
N GLY A 239 -47.77 31.58 31.96
CA GLY A 239 -49.16 31.99 31.79
C GLY A 239 -49.95 31.77 33.09
N PRO A 240 -51.04 32.53 33.27
CA PRO A 240 -51.87 32.53 34.48
C PRO A 240 -52.49 31.16 34.78
#